data_AF-A0A7L8S7V3-F1
#
_entry.id   AF-A0A7L8S7V3-F1
#
_cell.length_a   1.000
_cell.length_b   1.000
_cell.length_c   1.000
_cell.angle_alpha   90.00
_cell.angle_beta   90.00
_cell.angle_gamma   90.00
#
_symmetry.space_group_name_H-M   'P 1'
#
loop_
_entity.id
_entity.type
_entity.pdbx_description
1 polymer ?
#
loop_
_entity_poly.entity_id
_entity_poly.type
_entity_poly.pdbx_seq_one_letter_code
_entity_poly.pdbx_strand_id
1 'polypeptide(L)'
;MAQLQDKSMHCIMVVEDCFAIGGKGLAVVGNQLVQAMPLESSVVELRRPGRQTLSTMVVDSGIFSSPMDGSKTRSFSILLPANLQVDDVPLGSEIWQSQAMS
;
A
#
# COMPACT_ATOMS: atom_id res chain seq x y z
N MET A 1 5.89 33.36 1.36
CA MET A 1 5.35 32.22 2.13
C MET A 1 4.66 31.30 1.16
N ALA A 2 5.30 30.20 0.77
CA ALA A 2 4.73 29.25 -0.17
C ALA A 2 3.59 28.49 0.53
N GLN A 3 2.37 28.62 0.03
CA GLN A 3 1.25 27.78 0.42
C GLN A 3 1.62 26.34 0.05
N LEU A 4 1.76 25.49 1.07
CA LEU A 4 1.85 24.04 0.90
C LEU A 4 0.54 23.59 0.24
N GLN A 5 0.63 23.29 -1.05
CA GLN A 5 -0.44 22.74 -1.87
C GLN A 5 -0.93 21.47 -1.17
N ASP A 6 -2.20 21.47 -0.79
CA ASP A 6 -2.90 20.34 -0.21
C ASP A 6 -2.93 19.22 -1.27
N LYS A 7 -1.93 18.33 -1.24
CA LYS A 7 -1.88 17.18 -2.13
C LYS A 7 -2.99 16.25 -1.70
N SER A 8 -4.06 16.16 -2.50
CA SER A 8 -5.12 15.18 -2.30
C SER A 8 -4.52 13.77 -2.20
N MET A 9 -4.50 13.24 -0.99
CA MET A 9 -4.11 11.86 -0.71
C MET A 9 -5.34 10.98 -0.91
N HIS A 10 -5.17 9.82 -1.56
CA HIS A 10 -6.22 8.82 -1.71
C HIS A 10 -5.75 7.49 -1.14
N CYS A 11 -6.69 6.77 -0.51
CA CYS A 11 -6.44 5.43 0.01
C CYS A 11 -6.39 4.46 -1.17
N ILE A 12 -5.27 3.78 -1.33
CA ILE A 12 -5.05 2.84 -2.44
C ILE A 12 -5.35 1.40 -2.03
N MET A 13 -5.18 1.07 -0.74
CA MET A 13 -5.30 -0.28 -0.23
C MET A 13 -5.58 -0.28 1.28
N VAL A 14 -6.47 -1.18 1.71
CA VAL A 14 -6.62 -1.54 3.13
C VAL A 14 -5.86 -2.84 3.38
N VAL A 15 -4.97 -2.84 4.35
CA VAL A 15 -4.12 -3.98 4.70
C VAL A 15 -4.94 -5.07 5.37
N GLU A 16 -4.98 -6.23 4.74
CA GLU A 16 -5.59 -7.46 5.27
C GLU A 16 -4.56 -8.39 5.91
N ASP A 17 -3.31 -8.37 5.43
CA ASP A 17 -2.23 -9.22 5.95
C ASP A 17 -0.85 -8.62 5.66
N CYS A 18 0.18 -9.04 6.40
CA CYS A 18 1.56 -8.72 6.10
C CYS A 18 2.52 -9.80 6.59
N PHE A 19 3.59 -10.03 5.83
CA PHE A 19 4.58 -11.06 6.16
C PHE A 19 5.96 -10.72 5.58
N ALA A 20 7.01 -11.22 6.22
CA ALA A 20 8.37 -11.08 5.72
C ALA A 20 8.65 -12.10 4.61
N ILE A 21 9.26 -11.63 3.52
CA ILE A 21 9.80 -12.44 2.44
C ILE A 21 11.33 -12.42 2.56
N GLY A 22 11.92 -13.60 2.74
CA GLY A 22 13.38 -13.76 2.83
C GLY A 22 14.09 -13.13 1.63
N GLY A 23 15.00 -12.19 1.90
CA GLY A 23 15.76 -11.46 0.88
C GLY A 23 15.02 -10.33 0.14
N LYS A 24 13.71 -10.12 0.40
CA LYS A 24 12.94 -9.02 -0.20
C LYS A 24 12.38 -8.01 0.81
N GLY A 25 12.26 -8.38 2.08
CA GLY A 25 11.74 -7.51 3.14
C GLY A 25 10.26 -7.79 3.44
N LEU A 26 9.53 -6.77 3.89
CA LEU A 26 8.11 -6.89 4.23
C LEU A 26 7.25 -6.88 2.96
N ALA A 27 6.25 -7.76 2.91
CA ALA A 27 5.14 -7.68 1.97
C ALA A 27 3.86 -7.31 2.73
N VAL A 28 3.14 -6.34 2.19
CA VAL A 28 1.84 -5.88 2.68
C VAL A 28 0.79 -6.27 1.65
N VAL A 29 -0.25 -6.97 2.08
CA VAL A 29 -1.29 -7.51 1.21
C VAL A 29 -2.64 -6.94 1.60
N GLY A 30 -3.46 -6.59 0.61
CA GLY A 30 -4.76 -6.01 0.88
C GLY A 30 -5.70 -5.96 -0.31
N ASN A 31 -6.95 -5.58 0.00
CA ASN A 31 -7.94 -5.27 -1.02
C ASN A 31 -7.61 -3.92 -1.64
N GLN A 32 -7.52 -3.93 -2.97
CA GLN A 32 -7.28 -2.76 -3.79
C GLN A 32 -8.53 -1.88 -3.86
N LEU A 33 -8.39 -0.58 -3.55
CA LEU A 33 -9.49 0.38 -3.62
C LEU A 33 -9.50 1.20 -4.92
N VAL A 34 -8.36 1.28 -5.62
CA VAL A 34 -8.20 2.04 -6.87
C VAL A 34 -7.53 1.18 -7.93
N GLN A 35 -7.85 1.36 -9.21
CA GLN A 35 -7.33 0.48 -10.28
C GLN A 35 -5.81 0.52 -10.47
N ALA A 36 -5.13 1.58 -10.02
CA ALA A 36 -3.69 1.76 -10.20
C ALA A 36 -2.92 1.48 -8.90
N MET A 37 -1.87 0.64 -8.99
CA MET A 37 -0.89 0.50 -7.91
C MET A 37 0.15 1.62 -7.99
N PRO A 38 0.74 2.02 -6.85
CA PRO A 38 1.84 2.96 -6.83
C PRO A 38 3.04 2.38 -7.59
N LEU A 39 3.68 3.22 -8.40
CA LEU A 39 4.89 2.84 -9.12
C LEU A 39 6.05 2.60 -8.15
N GLU A 40 7.00 1.76 -8.52
CA GLU A 40 8.28 1.63 -7.81
C GLU A 40 8.90 3.01 -7.55
N SER A 41 9.56 3.15 -6.40
CA SER A 41 10.11 4.41 -5.88
C SER A 41 9.10 5.50 -5.48
N SER A 42 7.78 5.25 -5.61
CA SER A 42 6.78 6.17 -5.08
C SER A 42 6.83 6.22 -3.55
N VAL A 43 6.61 7.40 -2.97
CA VAL A 43 6.42 7.53 -1.52
C VAL A 43 4.94 7.38 -1.20
N VAL A 44 4.62 6.50 -0.26
CA VAL A 44 3.28 6.26 0.25
C VAL A 44 3.23 6.49 1.76
N GLU A 45 2.04 6.80 2.27
CA GLU A 45 1.77 6.89 3.70
C GLU A 45 1.12 5.59 4.19
N LEU A 46 1.69 5.00 5.22
CA LEU A 46 1.08 3.94 6.01
C LEU A 46 0.34 4.58 7.20
N ARG A 47 -0.99 4.61 7.12
CA ARG A 47 -1.84 5.04 8.23
C ARG A 47 -2.15 3.84 9.12
N ARG A 48 -1.91 4.01 10.43
CA ARG A 48 -1.90 2.91 11.39
C ARG A 48 -2.93 3.20 12.49
N PRO A 49 -3.93 2.32 12.71
CA PRO A 49 -4.92 2.54 13.76
C PRO A 49 -4.26 2.78 15.12
N GLY A 50 -4.56 3.92 15.74
CA GLY A 50 -4.03 4.29 17.06
C GLY A 50 -2.52 4.53 17.11
N ARG A 51 -1.83 4.66 15.97
CA ARG A 51 -0.38 4.91 15.89
C ARG A 51 -0.08 6.07 14.92
N GLN A 52 1.13 6.60 14.99
CA GLN A 52 1.58 7.66 14.09
C GLN A 52 1.63 7.16 12.63
N THR A 53 1.26 8.00 11.66
CA THR A 53 1.47 7.71 10.23
C THR A 53 2.95 7.59 9.90
N LEU A 54 3.32 6.62 9.08
CA LEU A 54 4.68 6.48 8.53
C LEU A 54 4.70 6.79 7.04
N SER A 55 5.77 7.41 6.57
CA SER A 55 6.05 7.51 5.14
C SER A 55 7.09 6.46 4.74
N THR A 56 6.84 5.75 3.66
CA THR A 56 7.75 4.72 3.14
C THR A 56 7.79 4.77 1.61
N MET A 57 8.89 4.29 1.05
CA MET A 57 9.06 4.14 -0.40
C MET A 57 8.58 2.75 -0.83
N VAL A 58 7.85 2.69 -1.94
CA VAL A 58 7.48 1.43 -2.59
C VAL A 58 8.72 0.86 -3.29
N VAL A 59 9.17 -0.30 -2.85
CA VAL A 59 10.26 -1.04 -3.50
C VAL A 59 9.73 -1.78 -4.73
N ASP A 60 8.57 -2.43 -4.58
CA ASP A 60 7.91 -3.21 -5.62
C ASP A 60 6.40 -3.28 -5.32
N SER A 61 5.57 -3.50 -6.33
CA SER A 61 4.14 -3.74 -6.16
C SER A 61 3.57 -4.62 -7.26
N GLY A 62 2.51 -5.36 -6.96
CA GLY A 62 1.87 -6.24 -7.91
C GLY A 62 0.40 -6.48 -7.59
N ILE A 63 -0.36 -6.75 -8.64
CA ILE A 63 -1.77 -7.13 -8.54
C ILE A 63 -1.88 -8.62 -8.86
N PHE A 64 -2.43 -9.39 -7.94
CA PHE A 64 -2.70 -10.81 -8.10
C PHE A 64 -4.19 -11.01 -8.24
N SER A 65 -4.60 -11.49 -9.40
CA SER A 65 -5.99 -11.80 -9.71
C SER A 65 -6.14 -13.31 -9.84
N SER A 66 -6.90 -13.92 -8.92
CA SER A 66 -7.17 -15.35 -8.95
C SER A 66 -8.65 -15.60 -9.27
N PRO A 67 -8.97 -16.42 -10.29
CA PRO A 67 -10.35 -16.83 -10.54
C PRO A 67 -10.79 -17.78 -9.42
N MET A 68 -11.84 -17.43 -8.67
CA MET A 68 -12.36 -18.32 -7.63
C MET A 68 -13.35 -19.35 -8.19
N ASP A 69 -14.14 -18.96 -9.19
CA ASP A 69 -15.26 -19.75 -9.70
C ASP A 69 -15.90 -19.12 -10.96
N GLY A 70 -15.15 -19.06 -12.07
CA GLY A 70 -15.63 -18.80 -13.45
C GLY A 70 -16.33 -17.47 -13.74
N SER A 71 -16.74 -16.72 -12.71
CA SER A 71 -17.59 -15.53 -12.76
C SER A 71 -17.16 -14.44 -11.78
N LYS A 72 -16.37 -14.79 -10.75
CA LYS A 72 -15.79 -13.84 -9.79
C LYS A 72 -14.28 -13.99 -9.74
N THR A 73 -13.60 -12.89 -10.03
CA THR A 73 -12.16 -12.74 -9.82
C THR A 73 -11.96 -11.99 -8.51
N ARG A 74 -11.19 -12.58 -7.58
CA ARG A 74 -10.71 -11.82 -6.42
C ARG A 74 -9.34 -11.27 -6.78
N SER A 75 -9.21 -9.95 -6.73
CA SER A 75 -7.95 -9.26 -6.97
C SER A 75 -7.42 -8.74 -5.65
N PHE A 76 -6.16 -9.03 -5.38
CA PHE A 76 -5.43 -8.52 -4.23
C PHE A 76 -4.21 -7.78 -4.71
N SER A 77 -3.78 -6.82 -3.91
CA SER A 77 -2.53 -6.11 -4.14
C SER A 77 -1.50 -6.52 -3.13
N ILE A 78 -0.26 -6.61 -3.61
CA ILE A 78 0.93 -6.77 -2.78
C ILE A 78 1.79 -5.53 -2.99
N LEU A 79 2.27 -4.95 -1.88
CA LEU A 79 3.19 -3.83 -1.86
C LEU A 79 4.37 -4.17 -0.97
N LEU A 80 5.59 -3.93 -1.45
CA LEU A 80 6.81 -4.11 -0.67
C LEU A 80 7.32 -2.73 -0.22
N PRO A 81 7.07 -2.31 1.02
CA PRO A 81 7.58 -1.05 1.52
C PRO A 81 9.03 -1.17 1.97
N ALA A 82 9.80 -0.09 1.78
CA ALA A 82 11.16 0.00 2.27
C ALA A 82 11.20 0.22 3.80
N ASN A 83 12.16 -0.43 4.46
CA ASN A 83 12.53 -0.18 5.86
C ASN A 83 11.39 -0.33 6.88
N LEU A 84 10.37 -1.15 6.60
CA LEU A 84 9.32 -1.50 7.56
C LEU A 84 9.42 -2.97 7.97
N GLN A 85 8.95 -3.27 9.18
CA GLN A 85 8.80 -4.61 9.71
C GLN A 85 7.32 -4.97 9.92
N VAL A 86 7.03 -6.25 10.14
CA VAL A 86 5.65 -6.74 10.36
C VAL A 86 4.96 -5.96 11.49
N ASP A 87 5.67 -5.70 12.60
CA ASP A 87 5.13 -4.98 13.75
C ASP A 87 4.80 -3.51 13.46
N ASP A 88 5.33 -2.94 12.38
CA ASP A 88 4.99 -1.59 11.92
C ASP A 88 3.62 -1.53 11.26
N VAL A 89 3.07 -2.66 10.81
CA VAL A 89 1.85 -2.73 9.99
C VAL A 89 0.75 -3.52 10.72
N PRO A 90 0.08 -2.92 11.72
CA PRO A 90 -1.06 -3.58 12.36
C PRO A 90 -2.21 -3.82 11.36
N LEU A 91 -3.01 -4.85 11.61
CA LEU A 91 -4.22 -5.10 10.81
C LEU A 91 -5.16 -3.89 10.79
N GLY A 92 -5.80 -3.66 9.64
CA GLY A 92 -6.62 -2.47 9.41
C GLY A 92 -5.80 -1.21 9.12
N SER A 93 -4.48 -1.31 8.97
CA SER A 93 -3.67 -0.27 8.36
C SER A 93 -4.13 0.04 6.94
N GLU A 94 -3.85 1.26 6.50
CA GLU A 94 -4.21 1.74 5.16
C GLU A 94 -2.97 2.31 4.48
N ILE A 95 -2.85 2.07 3.18
CA ILE A 95 -1.82 2.70 2.34
C ILE A 95 -2.46 3.84 1.56
N TRP A 96 -1.85 5.01 1.63
CA TRP A 96 -2.30 6.23 0.99
C TRP A 96 -1.21 6.78 0.07
N GLN A 97 -1.62 7.32 -1.07
CA GLN A 97 -0.72 7.94 -2.03
C GLN A 97 -1.22 9.34 -2.40
N SER A 98 -0.29 10.28 -2.56
CA SER A 98 -0.63 11.58 -3.14
C SER A 98 -0.94 11.42 -4.63
N GLN A 99 -2.00 12.04 -5.12
CA GLN A 99 -2.22 12.14 -6.56
C GLN A 99 -1.01 12.84 -7.21
N ALA A 100 -0.29 12.15 -8.09
CA ALA A 100 0.61 12.82 -9.00
C ALA A 100 -0.28 13.60 -9.98
N MET A 101 -0.19 14.93 -9.99
CA MET A 101 -0.74 15.70 -11.11
C MET A 101 0.07 15.30 -12.34
N SER A 102 -0.54 14.49 -13.21
CA SER A 102 -0.06 14.19 -14.55
C SER A 102 0.01 15.45 -15.40
#